data_AF-A0A8J5INS5-F1
#
_entry.id   AF-A0A8J5INS5-F1
#
_cell.length_a   1.000
_cell.length_b   1.000
_cell.length_c   1.000
_cell.angle_alpha   90.00
_cell.angle_beta   90.00
_cell.angle_gamma   90.00
#
_symmetry.space_group_name_H-M   'P 1'
#
loop_
_entity.id
_entity.type
_entity.pdbx_description
1 polymer ?
#
loop_
_entity_poly.entity_id
_entity_poly.type
_entity_poly.pdbx_seq_one_letter_code
_entity_poly.pdbx_strand_id
1 'polypeptide(L)'
;MARRAFPLLMLATAPVAATKIQAVNLCNGTMELHIGSHGDPITIAQGAGHSLELTDGSNAAYRYGASYQATQAEFANVDSSTWYDISIIPAGNTG
;
A
#
# COMPACT_ATOMS: atom_id res chain seq x y z
N MET A 1 -47.28 -29.22 -10.01
CA MET A 1 -45.96 -29.01 -9.40
C MET A 1 -45.06 -28.31 -10.40
N ALA A 2 -44.85 -27.00 -10.28
CA ALA A 2 -43.98 -26.25 -11.20
C ALA A 2 -42.61 -26.04 -10.54
N ARG A 3 -41.57 -26.71 -11.04
CA ARG A 3 -40.19 -26.52 -10.60
C ARG A 3 -39.70 -25.17 -11.13
N ARG A 4 -39.54 -24.18 -10.25
CA ARG A 4 -38.86 -22.92 -10.57
C ARG A 4 -37.35 -23.15 -10.52
N ALA A 5 -36.68 -23.06 -11.66
CA ALA A 5 -35.23 -22.97 -11.72
C ALA A 5 -34.81 -21.53 -11.38
N PHE A 6 -34.04 -21.35 -10.31
CA PHE A 6 -33.37 -20.09 -10.01
C PHE A 6 -32.10 -20.01 -10.87
N PRO A 7 -31.92 -18.99 -11.72
CA PRO A 7 -30.69 -18.84 -12.46
C PRO A 7 -29.60 -18.37 -11.49
N LEU A 8 -28.48 -19.11 -11.46
CA LEU A 8 -27.29 -18.70 -10.73
C LEU A 8 -26.61 -17.58 -11.53
N LEU A 9 -26.81 -16.34 -11.10
CA LEU A 9 -26.13 -15.19 -11.69
C LEU A 9 -24.68 -15.16 -11.18
N MET A 10 -23.72 -15.56 -12.01
CA MET A 10 -22.30 -15.35 -11.71
C MET A 10 -21.97 -13.87 -11.92
N LEU A 11 -21.75 -13.13 -10.84
CA LEU A 11 -21.13 -11.81 -10.93
C LEU A 11 -19.66 -12.00 -11.32
N ALA A 12 -19.30 -11.60 -12.54
CA ALA A 12 -17.91 -11.50 -12.94
C ALA A 12 -17.27 -10.31 -12.20
N THR A 13 -16.37 -10.59 -11.26
CA THR A 13 -15.53 -9.56 -10.65
C THR A 13 -14.42 -9.22 -11.62
N ALA A 14 -14.49 -8.04 -12.25
CA ALA A 14 -13.39 -7.54 -13.06
C ALA A 14 -12.13 -7.38 -12.17
N PRO A 15 -10.93 -7.73 -12.67
CA PRO A 15 -9.70 -7.48 -11.93
C PRO A 15 -9.55 -5.97 -11.72
N VAL A 16 -9.39 -5.56 -10.46
CA VAL A 16 -9.05 -4.17 -10.15
C VAL A 16 -7.58 -3.97 -10.53
N ALA A 17 -7.30 -3.02 -11.41
CA ALA A 17 -5.93 -2.62 -11.71
C ALA A 17 -5.29 -2.08 -10.42
N ALA A 18 -4.25 -2.76 -9.95
CA ALA A 18 -3.53 -2.38 -8.75
C ALA A 18 -2.04 -2.65 -8.93
N THR A 19 -1.22 -1.74 -8.41
CA THR A 19 0.23 -1.93 -8.35
C THR A 19 0.57 -2.72 -7.12
N LYS A 20 1.25 -3.85 -7.34
CA LYS A 20 1.74 -4.71 -6.27
C LYS A 20 3.06 -4.17 -5.77
N ILE A 21 3.12 -3.88 -4.48
CA ILE A 21 4.29 -3.34 -3.80
C ILE A 21 4.76 -4.37 -2.79
N GLN A 22 6.05 -4.69 -2.81
CA GLN A 22 6.67 -5.62 -1.85
C GLN A 22 7.61 -4.82 -0.95
N ALA A 23 7.18 -4.55 0.28
CA ALA A 23 8.04 -4.00 1.31
C ALA A 23 8.89 -5.12 1.89
N VAL A 24 10.20 -4.89 2.09
CA VAL A 24 11.13 -5.87 2.67
C VAL A 24 12.01 -5.16 3.69
N ASN A 25 12.08 -5.72 4.90
CA ASN A 25 12.99 -5.20 5.92
C ASN A 25 14.34 -5.94 5.83
N LEU A 26 15.33 -5.28 5.25
CA LEU A 26 16.72 -5.76 5.20
C LEU A 26 17.59 -5.15 6.31
N CYS A 27 17.02 -4.30 7.17
CA CYS A 27 17.72 -3.67 8.28
C CYS A 27 17.85 -4.65 9.46
N ASN A 28 18.76 -4.36 10.38
CA ASN A 28 18.83 -5.07 11.65
C ASN A 28 17.63 -4.69 12.54
N GLY A 29 16.98 -5.67 13.15
CA GLY A 29 15.80 -5.46 13.99
C GLY A 29 14.49 -5.33 13.21
N THR A 30 13.43 -4.95 13.92
CA THR A 30 12.06 -4.88 13.39
C THR A 30 11.77 -3.51 12.77
N MET A 31 11.07 -3.49 11.63
CA MET A 31 10.62 -2.28 10.95
C MET A 31 9.14 -2.02 11.23
N GLU A 32 8.78 -0.77 11.51
CA GLU A 32 7.41 -0.28 11.58
C GLU A 32 7.11 0.52 10.31
N LEU A 33 6.39 -0.11 9.38
CA LEU A 33 5.98 0.52 8.13
C LEU A 33 4.65 1.24 8.34
N HIS A 34 4.64 2.56 8.15
CA HIS A 34 3.42 3.35 8.14
C HIS A 34 3.03 3.72 6.70
N ILE A 35 1.73 3.82 6.48
CA ILE A 35 1.13 4.33 5.25
C ILE A 35 0.56 5.71 5.58
N GLY A 36 1.13 6.78 5.03
CA GLY A 36 0.86 8.14 5.46
C GLY A 36 1.48 8.46 6.83
N SER A 37 0.97 9.48 7.53
CA SER A 37 1.64 10.05 8.70
C SER A 37 1.24 9.48 10.06
N HIS A 38 0.06 8.85 10.24
CA HIS A 38 -0.47 8.55 11.58
C HIS A 38 -1.35 7.27 11.73
N GLY A 39 -1.22 6.28 10.84
CA GLY A 39 -1.91 4.99 10.98
C GLY A 39 -1.14 3.97 11.84
N ASP A 40 -1.83 2.93 12.31
CA ASP A 40 -1.20 1.76 12.94
C ASP A 40 -0.13 1.17 12.01
N PRO A 41 1.07 0.84 12.52
CA PRO A 41 2.15 0.33 11.68
C PRO A 41 1.90 -1.12 11.26
N ILE A 42 2.45 -1.46 10.11
CA ILE A 42 2.72 -2.84 9.72
C ILE A 42 4.12 -3.21 10.23
N THR A 43 4.17 -4.15 11.15
CA THR A 43 5.44 -4.68 11.67
C THR A 43 6.05 -5.68 10.69
N ILE A 44 7.28 -5.42 10.24
CA ILE A 44 8.03 -6.32 9.35
C ILE A 44 9.33 -6.74 10.06
N ALA A 45 9.42 -8.02 10.42
CA ALA A 45 10.61 -8.60 11.04
C ALA A 45 11.83 -8.52 10.11
N GLN A 46 13.03 -8.56 10.67
CA GLN A 46 14.28 -8.61 9.90
C GLN A 46 14.26 -9.78 8.91
N GLY A 47 14.61 -9.49 7.65
CA GLY A 47 14.63 -10.44 6.54
C GLY A 47 13.25 -10.81 5.98
N ALA A 48 12.16 -10.32 6.58
CA ALA A 48 10.80 -10.58 6.12
C ALA A 48 10.31 -9.51 5.14
N GLY A 49 9.23 -9.83 4.43
CA GLY A 49 8.52 -8.89 3.57
C GLY A 49 7.03 -8.86 3.82
N HIS A 50 6.39 -7.80 3.35
CA HIS A 50 4.95 -7.61 3.37
C HIS A 50 4.46 -7.13 2.00
N SER A 51 3.39 -7.73 1.49
CA SER A 51 2.80 -7.38 0.20
C SER A 51 1.69 -6.35 0.39
N LEU A 52 1.70 -5.33 -0.45
CA LEU A 52 0.76 -4.22 -0.46
C LEU A 52 0.20 -4.07 -1.87
N GLU A 53 -1.00 -3.51 -1.98
CA GLU A 53 -1.61 -3.18 -3.26
C GLU A 53 -2.07 -1.73 -3.26
N LEU A 54 -1.70 -0.99 -4.30
CA LEU A 54 -2.18 0.35 -4.57
C LEU A 54 -3.16 0.30 -5.73
N THR A 55 -4.45 0.50 -5.47
CA THR A 55 -5.48 0.51 -6.51
C THR A 55 -5.29 1.68 -7.47
N ASP A 56 -5.71 1.51 -8.72
CA ASP A 56 -5.74 2.61 -9.70
C ASP A 56 -6.57 3.79 -9.20
N GLY A 57 -6.14 5.02 -9.51
CA GLY A 57 -6.72 6.26 -8.99
C GLY A 57 -6.33 6.60 -7.54
N SER A 58 -5.38 5.87 -6.94
CA SER A 58 -4.94 6.08 -5.56
C SER A 58 -3.47 6.51 -5.48
N ASN A 59 -3.10 7.16 -4.37
CA ASN A 59 -1.71 7.44 -4.02
C ASN A 59 -1.45 7.15 -2.54
N ALA A 60 -0.20 6.84 -2.21
CA ALA A 60 0.24 6.57 -0.85
C ALA A 60 1.73 6.85 -0.66
N ALA A 61 2.09 7.31 0.53
CA ALA A 61 3.48 7.40 0.99
C ALA A 61 3.74 6.31 2.03
N TYR A 62 4.77 5.50 1.81
CA TYR A 62 5.21 4.45 2.73
C TYR A 62 6.47 4.90 3.45
N ARG A 63 6.47 4.87 4.78
CA ARG A 63 7.55 5.43 5.61
C ARG A 63 7.91 4.54 6.79
N TYR A 64 9.16 4.62 7.23
CA TYR A 64 9.58 3.99 8.48
C TYR A 64 9.34 4.92 9.67
N GLY A 65 8.57 4.46 10.64
CA GLY A 65 8.19 5.21 11.85
C GLY A 65 7.19 6.36 11.62
N ALA A 66 6.61 6.84 12.71
CA ALA A 66 5.56 7.88 12.72
C ALA A 66 6.08 9.31 12.91
N SER A 67 7.41 9.51 12.95
CA SER A 67 8.01 10.85 13.02
C SER A 67 7.57 11.68 11.82
N TYR A 68 7.29 12.98 11.99
CA TYR A 68 6.99 13.90 10.86
C TYR A 68 8.11 13.94 9.82
N GLN A 69 9.36 13.74 10.24
CA GLN A 69 10.49 13.58 9.35
C GLN A 69 10.82 12.09 9.16
N ALA A 70 10.62 11.58 7.95
CA ALA A 70 11.02 10.24 7.55
C ALA A 70 11.33 10.20 6.05
N THR A 71 12.16 9.25 5.63
CA THR A 71 12.23 8.85 4.23
C THR A 71 10.90 8.20 3.82
N GLN A 72 10.38 8.64 2.69
CA GLN A 72 9.11 8.17 2.12
C GLN A 72 9.37 7.54 0.76
N ALA A 73 8.72 6.40 0.51
CA ALA A 73 8.51 5.90 -0.83
C ALA A 73 7.09 6.28 -1.26
N GLU A 74 6.98 7.19 -2.21
CA GLU A 74 5.71 7.78 -2.63
C GLU A 74 5.29 7.13 -3.96
N PHE A 75 4.05 6.68 -4.04
CA PHE A 75 3.49 6.04 -5.23
C PHE A 75 2.16 6.71 -5.59
N ALA A 76 1.94 6.91 -6.88
CA ALA A 76 0.66 7.32 -7.44
C ALA A 76 0.31 6.41 -8.61
N ASN A 77 -0.87 5.81 -8.56
CA ASN A 77 -1.46 5.07 -9.66
C ASN A 77 -2.54 5.89 -10.33
N VAL A 78 -2.34 6.19 -11.62
CA VAL A 78 -3.28 6.96 -12.45
C VAL A 78 -3.29 6.36 -13.84
N ASP A 79 -4.48 6.11 -14.37
CA ASP A 79 -4.69 5.56 -15.72
C ASP A 79 -3.86 4.29 -15.97
N SER A 80 -3.86 3.37 -15.00
CA SER A 80 -3.07 2.13 -15.04
C SER A 80 -1.55 2.32 -15.16
N SER A 81 -1.05 3.52 -14.88
CA SER A 81 0.37 3.84 -14.81
C SER A 81 0.77 4.11 -13.36
N THR A 82 1.96 3.65 -12.96
CA THR A 82 2.53 3.95 -11.65
C THR A 82 3.64 4.98 -11.77
N TRP A 83 3.51 6.05 -11.01
CA TRP A 83 4.56 7.02 -10.74
C TRP A 83 5.10 6.77 -9.35
N TYR A 84 6.41 6.89 -9.18
CA TYR A 84 7.03 6.75 -7.87
C TYR A 84 8.24 7.65 -7.72
N ASP A 85 8.51 8.03 -6.48
CA ASP A 85 9.73 8.70 -6.08
C ASP A 85 10.13 8.29 -4.65
N ILE A 86 11.36 8.67 -4.28
CA ILE A 86 11.83 8.61 -2.90
C ILE A 86 12.04 10.04 -2.43
N SER A 87 11.36 10.38 -1.34
CA SER A 87 11.26 11.73 -0.85
C SER A 87 11.66 11.82 0.61
N ILE A 88 12.20 12.98 0.97
CA ILE A 88 12.35 13.41 2.36
C ILE A 88 11.45 14.63 2.65
N ILE A 89 10.58 15.02 1.71
CA ILE A 89 9.74 16.21 1.82
C ILE A 89 8.46 15.86 2.59
N PRO A 90 8.06 16.65 3.60
CA PRO A 90 8.74 17.86 4.08
C PRO A 90 10.07 17.56 4.79
N ALA A 91 11.12 18.24 4.35
CA ALA A 91 12.45 18.09 4.91
C ALA A 91 12.54 18.91 6.21
N GLY A 92 12.29 18.26 7.35
CA GLY A 92 12.44 18.89 8.67
C GLY A 92 11.19 19.62 9.18
N ASN A 93 11.38 20.34 10.29
CA ASN A 93 10.39 20.47 11.37
C ASN A 93 9.01 21.03 10.96
N THR A 94 7.96 20.22 11.12
CA THR A 94 6.58 20.68 11.37
C THR A 94 5.92 19.85 12.47
N GLY A 95 6.30 20.11 13.74
CA GLY A 95 5.63 19.58 14.94
C GLY A 95 6.54 18.76 15.84
#